data_AF-A0A7K1J423-F1
#
_entry.id   AF-A0A7K1J423-F1
#
_cell.length_a   1.000
_cell.length_b   1.000
_cell.length_c   1.000
_cell.angle_alpha   90.00
_cell.angle_beta   90.00
_cell.angle_gamma   90.00
#
_symmetry.space_group_name_H-M   'P 1'
#
loop_
_entity.id
_entity.type
_entity.pdbx_description
1 polymer ?
#
loop_
_entity_poly.entity_id
_entity_poly.type
_entity_poly.pdbx_seq_one_letter_code
_entity_poly.pdbx_strand_id
1 'polypeptide(L)'
;MLIDNDWPVDDDTFRSDEEVTDLPSFVLLSDFLKVATWLCEHEQSESHPFALSVSENAPSDIRGITQQLNSLTARDFLIGGESQEDVVLAIKEAPTDKADCFSDNLSQVLSGFDERDFDIFVRRFTKTIPDSLSSIGDDYGISRERIRQLEAEIRKRLAPVFKRFKIWSKLTNLFDQGIPFLTCEQATLRFPELNDVLPGLNAPLANIILSQYNHQIQLEIKDGWVAAPTIKDAQTFFDNSLERFANKYGVLPEDSLAKYVFVIKIRKAL
;
A
#
# COMPACT_ATOMS: atom_id res chain seq x y z
N MET A 1 4.08 -67.77 -8.15
CA MET A 1 3.00 -67.01 -8.83
C MET A 1 2.05 -66.58 -7.73
N LEU A 2 2.13 -65.33 -7.26
CA LEU A 2 1.37 -64.15 -7.74
C LEU A 2 -0.12 -64.26 -7.32
N ILE A 3 -0.82 -63.32 -6.68
CA ILE A 3 -0.60 -61.99 -6.09
C ILE A 3 -1.75 -61.80 -5.07
N ASP A 4 -1.51 -61.01 -4.03
CA ASP A 4 -2.43 -60.41 -3.05
C ASP A 4 -3.72 -59.78 -3.63
N ASN A 5 -4.78 -59.73 -2.82
CA ASN A 5 -5.65 -58.56 -2.61
C ASN A 5 -6.88 -58.97 -1.82
N ASP A 6 -6.79 -58.87 -0.50
CA ASP A 6 -7.96 -58.75 0.37
C ASP A 6 -7.64 -57.65 1.40
N TRP A 7 -7.93 -56.42 1.01
CA TRP A 7 -7.92 -55.26 1.90
C TRP A 7 -9.35 -54.74 2.02
N PRO A 8 -9.95 -54.80 3.22
CA PRO A 8 -11.05 -53.92 3.54
C PRO A 8 -10.61 -52.87 4.55
N VAL A 9 -11.19 -51.69 4.33
CA VAL A 9 -11.25 -50.52 5.22
C VAL A 9 -10.03 -49.60 5.11
N ASP A 10 -10.26 -48.50 4.44
CA ASP A 10 -9.47 -47.28 4.45
C ASP A 10 -9.18 -46.89 5.91
N ASP A 11 -7.91 -47.00 6.29
CA ASP A 11 -7.37 -46.30 7.43
C ASP A 11 -7.25 -44.83 7.00
N ASP A 12 -8.35 -44.09 7.20
CA ASP A 12 -8.38 -42.63 7.26
C ASP A 12 -7.40 -42.20 8.35
N THR A 13 -6.13 -42.24 7.98
CA THR A 13 -5.07 -41.51 8.64
C THR A 13 -5.46 -40.06 8.48
N PHE A 14 -6.07 -39.54 9.54
CA PHE A 14 -6.21 -38.13 9.89
C PHE A 14 -4.96 -37.39 9.39
N ARG A 15 -5.02 -36.89 8.16
CA ARG A 15 -4.26 -35.73 7.75
C ARG A 15 -4.88 -34.64 8.60
N SER A 16 -4.16 -34.28 9.65
CA SER A 16 -4.34 -33.04 10.38
C SER A 16 -4.82 -31.98 9.41
N ASP A 17 -6.04 -31.49 9.64
CA ASP A 17 -6.53 -30.26 9.05
C ASP A 17 -5.43 -29.21 9.29
N GLU A 18 -4.60 -28.98 8.27
CA GLU A 18 -4.01 -27.67 8.11
C GLU A 18 -5.22 -26.77 7.89
N GLU A 19 -5.69 -26.14 8.96
CA GLU A 19 -6.49 -24.93 8.86
C GLU A 19 -5.71 -23.99 7.96
N VAL A 20 -6.02 -24.03 6.66
CA VAL A 20 -5.55 -23.08 5.66
C VAL A 20 -6.25 -21.77 5.99
N THR A 21 -5.75 -21.11 7.03
CA THR A 21 -6.10 -19.75 7.39
C THR A 21 -5.33 -18.81 6.46
N ASP A 22 -5.68 -18.86 5.17
CA ASP A 22 -5.19 -17.91 4.17
C ASP A 22 -5.92 -16.56 4.34
N LEU A 23 -5.75 -15.95 5.52
CA LEU A 23 -6.25 -14.64 5.93
C LEU A 23 -6.09 -13.56 4.82
N PRO A 24 -4.98 -13.49 4.06
CA PRO A 24 -4.85 -12.49 2.99
C PRO A 24 -5.83 -12.67 1.83
N SER A 25 -6.20 -13.91 1.50
CA SER A 25 -7.13 -14.21 0.40
C SER A 25 -8.56 -13.82 0.77
N PHE A 26 -8.96 -14.04 2.03
CA PHE A 26 -10.27 -13.65 2.55
C PHE A 26 -10.44 -12.13 2.66
N VAL A 27 -9.40 -11.40 3.08
CA VAL A 27 -9.42 -9.93 3.13
C VAL A 27 -9.58 -9.34 1.73
N LEU A 28 -8.83 -9.86 0.75
CA LEU A 28 -8.94 -9.42 -0.64
C LEU A 28 -10.35 -9.65 -1.22
N LEU A 29 -10.94 -10.82 -0.94
CA LEU A 29 -12.31 -11.14 -1.36
C LEU A 29 -13.34 -10.23 -0.67
N SER A 30 -13.16 -9.94 0.62
CA SER A 30 -14.03 -9.02 1.38
C SER A 30 -14.02 -7.62 0.80
N ASP A 31 -12.84 -7.07 0.55
CA ASP A 31 -12.71 -5.72 -0.02
C ASP A 31 -13.26 -5.66 -1.44
N PHE A 32 -13.04 -6.72 -2.24
CA PHE A 32 -13.64 -6.86 -3.55
C PHE A 32 -15.18 -6.85 -3.50
N LEU A 33 -15.80 -7.59 -2.57
CA LEU A 33 -17.26 -7.62 -2.41
C LEU A 33 -17.82 -6.26 -1.99
N LYS A 34 -17.11 -5.48 -1.16
CA LYS A 34 -17.51 -4.10 -0.83
C LYS A 34 -17.52 -3.23 -2.06
N VAL A 35 -16.49 -3.33 -2.92
CA VAL A 35 -16.44 -2.60 -4.20
C VAL A 35 -17.58 -3.02 -5.12
N ALA A 36 -17.83 -4.33 -5.26
CA ALA A 36 -18.93 -4.84 -6.09
C ALA A 36 -20.30 -4.33 -5.58
N THR A 37 -20.51 -4.32 -4.27
CA THR A 37 -21.73 -3.79 -3.62
C THR A 37 -21.92 -2.31 -3.96
N TRP A 38 -20.87 -1.50 -3.78
CA TRP A 38 -20.90 -0.07 -4.10
C TRP A 38 -21.22 0.20 -5.58
N LEU A 39 -20.61 -0.57 -6.50
CA LEU A 39 -20.89 -0.46 -7.94
C LEU A 39 -22.36 -0.77 -8.26
N CYS A 40 -22.95 -1.77 -7.62
CA CYS A 40 -24.36 -2.09 -7.79
C CYS A 40 -25.29 -1.01 -7.23
N GLU A 41 -24.95 -0.40 -6.09
CA GLU A 41 -25.71 0.72 -5.50
C GLU A 41 -25.71 1.98 -6.36
N HIS A 42 -24.66 2.19 -7.17
CA HIS A 42 -24.47 3.38 -8.00
C HIS A 42 -24.80 3.14 -9.49
N GLU A 43 -25.71 2.21 -9.79
CA GLU A 43 -26.18 1.88 -11.15
C GLU A 43 -25.08 1.34 -12.10
N GLN A 44 -23.95 0.88 -11.57
CA GLN A 44 -22.83 0.30 -12.31
C GLN A 44 -22.78 -1.23 -12.20
N SER A 45 -23.94 -1.88 -12.01
CA SER A 45 -24.05 -3.33 -11.79
C SER A 45 -23.48 -4.19 -12.92
N GLU A 46 -23.50 -3.68 -14.15
CA GLU A 46 -22.97 -4.35 -15.35
C GLU A 46 -21.47 -4.10 -15.57
N SER A 47 -20.80 -3.40 -14.64
CA SER A 47 -19.37 -3.14 -14.76
C SER A 47 -18.58 -4.42 -14.55
N HIS A 48 -17.63 -4.68 -15.46
CA HIS A 48 -16.74 -5.82 -15.37
C HIS A 48 -15.59 -5.52 -14.39
N PRO A 49 -15.49 -6.25 -13.26
CA PRO A 49 -14.46 -5.99 -12.25
C PRO A 49 -13.05 -6.39 -12.70
N PHE A 50 -12.95 -7.29 -13.68
CA PHE A 50 -11.69 -7.79 -14.19
C PHE A 50 -11.45 -7.30 -15.63
N ALA A 51 -10.19 -6.96 -15.91
CA ALA A 51 -9.73 -6.56 -17.24
C ALA A 51 -8.40 -7.27 -17.55
N LEU A 52 -8.39 -8.60 -17.43
CA LEU A 52 -7.19 -9.42 -17.58
C LEU A 52 -6.88 -9.63 -19.07
N SER A 53 -5.64 -9.39 -19.48
CA SER A 53 -5.14 -9.68 -20.83
C SER A 53 -4.13 -10.83 -20.78
N VAL A 54 -4.34 -11.88 -21.57
CA VAL A 54 -3.44 -13.04 -21.64
C VAL A 54 -2.95 -13.26 -23.07
N SER A 55 -1.68 -13.65 -23.21
CA SER A 55 -1.02 -13.91 -24.50
C SER A 55 -1.68 -15.06 -25.28
N GLU A 56 -1.68 -14.98 -26.60
CA GLU A 56 -2.19 -16.04 -27.49
C GLU A 56 -1.47 -17.38 -27.26
N ASN A 57 -0.21 -17.35 -26.85
CA ASN A 57 0.60 -18.54 -26.57
C ASN A 57 0.32 -19.20 -25.21
N ALA A 58 -0.61 -18.66 -24.40
CA ALA A 58 -0.96 -19.28 -23.11
C ALA A 58 -1.68 -20.63 -23.29
N PRO A 59 -1.65 -21.52 -22.28
CA PRO A 59 -2.49 -22.72 -22.29
C PRO A 59 -3.98 -22.38 -22.48
N SER A 60 -4.72 -23.24 -23.20
CA SER A 60 -6.15 -23.05 -23.47
C SER A 60 -6.96 -22.80 -22.22
N ASP A 61 -6.61 -23.49 -21.14
CA ASP A 61 -7.34 -23.49 -19.89
C ASP A 61 -7.21 -22.14 -19.19
N ILE A 62 -6.01 -21.54 -19.26
CA ILE A 62 -5.74 -20.19 -18.73
C ILE A 62 -6.48 -19.12 -19.53
N ARG A 63 -6.52 -19.25 -20.87
CA ARG A 63 -7.32 -18.34 -21.71
C ARG A 63 -8.81 -18.45 -21.39
N GLY A 64 -9.31 -19.68 -21.18
CA GLY A 64 -10.69 -19.94 -20.76
C GLY A 64 -11.02 -19.27 -19.42
N ILE A 65 -10.19 -19.48 -18.40
CA ILE A 65 -10.35 -18.85 -17.08
C ILE A 65 -10.33 -17.32 -17.18
N THR A 66 -9.41 -16.77 -17.97
CA THR A 66 -9.31 -15.30 -18.16
C THR A 66 -10.56 -14.73 -18.81
N GLN A 67 -11.07 -15.40 -19.84
CA GLN A 67 -12.28 -14.98 -20.54
C GLN A 67 -13.51 -15.10 -19.66
N GLN A 68 -13.58 -16.15 -18.83
CA GLN A 68 -14.62 -16.33 -17.82
C GLN A 68 -14.58 -15.20 -16.78
N LEU A 69 -13.42 -14.92 -16.19
CA LEU A 69 -13.27 -13.84 -15.19
C LEU A 69 -13.67 -12.47 -15.76
N ASN A 70 -13.26 -12.16 -16.99
CA ASN A 70 -13.63 -10.90 -17.65
C ASN A 70 -15.12 -10.84 -18.04
N SER A 71 -15.81 -11.97 -18.14
CA SER A 71 -17.25 -12.00 -18.46
C SER A 71 -18.15 -11.69 -17.26
N LEU A 72 -17.61 -11.83 -16.04
CA LEU A 72 -18.34 -11.53 -14.81
C LEU A 72 -18.58 -10.03 -14.67
N THR A 73 -19.73 -9.68 -14.10
CA THR A 73 -20.17 -8.33 -13.76
C THR A 73 -20.21 -8.17 -12.24
N ALA A 74 -20.25 -6.93 -11.74
CA ALA A 74 -20.39 -6.67 -10.31
C ALA A 74 -21.64 -7.37 -9.71
N ARG A 75 -22.71 -7.49 -10.49
CA ARG A 75 -23.94 -8.19 -10.09
C ARG A 75 -23.75 -9.69 -9.87
N ASP A 76 -22.88 -10.34 -10.64
CA ASP A 76 -22.66 -11.79 -10.55
C ASP A 76 -22.08 -12.21 -9.20
N PHE A 77 -21.54 -11.27 -8.43
CA PHE A 77 -21.00 -11.48 -7.08
C PHE A 77 -22.03 -11.25 -5.96
N LEU A 78 -23.22 -10.73 -6.29
CA LEU A 78 -24.28 -10.44 -5.32
C LEU A 78 -25.39 -11.47 -5.44
N ILE A 79 -25.14 -12.69 -4.97
CA ILE A 79 -26.18 -13.73 -4.92
C ILE A 79 -27.17 -13.36 -3.81
N GLY A 80 -28.45 -13.28 -4.18
CA GLY A 80 -29.52 -12.90 -3.28
C GLY A 80 -29.74 -13.90 -2.14
N GLY A 81 -29.82 -13.38 -0.93
CA GLY A 81 -30.57 -13.97 0.18
C GLY A 81 -29.82 -14.89 1.13
N GLU A 82 -28.77 -15.58 0.69
CA GLU A 82 -27.92 -16.39 1.58
C GLU A 82 -26.45 -16.08 1.28
N SER A 83 -25.65 -15.97 2.34
CA SER A 83 -24.18 -15.82 2.37
C SER A 83 -23.50 -14.44 2.31
N GLN A 84 -24.18 -13.28 2.30
CA GLN A 84 -23.48 -12.05 2.73
C GLN A 84 -23.32 -12.04 4.25
N GLU A 85 -24.37 -12.45 4.99
CA GLU A 85 -24.27 -12.59 6.43
C GLU A 85 -23.34 -13.74 6.82
N ASP A 86 -23.33 -14.90 6.15
CA ASP A 86 -22.42 -16.00 6.52
C ASP A 86 -20.95 -15.76 6.13
N VAL A 87 -20.66 -15.07 5.01
CA VAL A 87 -19.30 -14.60 4.69
C VAL A 87 -18.90 -13.48 5.64
N VAL A 88 -19.79 -12.54 5.96
CA VAL A 88 -19.53 -11.49 6.95
C VAL A 88 -19.43 -12.06 8.36
N LEU A 89 -20.13 -13.13 8.71
CA LEU A 89 -20.07 -13.82 9.99
C LEU A 89 -18.77 -14.63 10.06
N ALA A 90 -18.39 -15.33 8.99
CA ALA A 90 -17.06 -15.95 8.87
C ALA A 90 -15.93 -14.91 8.89
N ILE A 91 -16.16 -13.65 8.46
CA ILE A 91 -15.21 -12.53 8.61
C ILE A 91 -15.26 -11.90 10.02
N LYS A 92 -16.43 -11.88 10.68
CA LYS A 92 -16.60 -11.39 12.06
C LYS A 92 -16.05 -12.39 13.09
N GLU A 93 -16.12 -13.68 12.79
CA GLU A 93 -15.59 -14.79 13.59
C GLU A 93 -14.16 -15.18 13.19
N ALA A 94 -13.76 -14.96 11.94
CA ALA A 94 -12.35 -14.72 11.65
C ALA A 94 -11.92 -13.54 12.52
N PRO A 95 -10.69 -13.53 13.06
CA PRO A 95 -10.24 -12.43 13.89
C PRO A 95 -10.28 -11.13 13.08
N THR A 96 -11.39 -10.39 13.18
CA THR A 96 -11.46 -8.97 12.85
C THR A 96 -10.82 -8.22 14.00
N ASP A 97 -9.56 -8.56 14.24
CA ASP A 97 -8.68 -7.63 14.89
C ASP A 97 -8.55 -6.45 13.93
N LYS A 98 -8.94 -5.26 14.40
CA LYS A 98 -8.42 -3.98 13.86
C LYS A 98 -6.88 -3.95 13.81
N ALA A 99 -6.17 -4.99 14.25
CA ALA A 99 -4.72 -5.10 14.33
C ALA A 99 -4.00 -5.36 12.99
N ASP A 100 -4.65 -5.30 11.82
CA ASP A 100 -3.98 -5.61 10.54
C ASP A 100 -3.74 -4.42 9.61
N CYS A 101 -3.99 -3.17 10.06
CA CYS A 101 -3.53 -1.98 9.33
C CYS A 101 -2.15 -1.51 9.81
N PHE A 102 -1.40 -0.79 8.95
CA PHE A 102 -0.05 -0.32 9.26
C PHE A 102 -0.01 0.58 10.50
N SER A 103 -1.00 1.47 10.65
CA SER A 103 -1.05 2.43 11.76
C SER A 103 -1.26 1.77 13.13
N ASP A 104 -2.09 0.72 13.19
CA ASP A 104 -2.36 -0.03 14.42
C ASP A 104 -1.16 -0.90 14.82
N ASN A 105 -0.52 -1.56 13.85
CA ASN A 105 0.72 -2.31 14.09
C ASN A 105 1.85 -1.39 14.58
N LEU A 106 1.94 -0.20 14.00
CA LEU A 106 2.91 0.80 14.44
C LEU A 106 2.61 1.26 15.87
N SER A 107 1.34 1.54 16.18
CA SER A 107 0.88 1.90 17.53
C SER A 107 1.20 0.80 18.56
N GLN A 108 1.04 -0.47 18.18
CA GLN A 108 1.39 -1.60 19.04
C GLN A 108 2.88 -1.62 19.36
N VAL A 109 3.76 -1.41 18.38
CA VAL A 109 5.21 -1.32 18.64
C VAL A 109 5.54 -0.15 19.57
N LEU A 110 4.90 1.00 19.36
CA LEU A 110 5.12 2.20 20.18
C LEU A 110 4.63 2.02 21.62
N SER A 111 3.62 1.18 21.87
CA SER A 111 3.17 0.86 23.24
C SER A 111 4.25 0.16 24.07
N GLY A 112 5.23 -0.48 23.42
CA GLY A 112 6.40 -1.08 24.07
C GLY A 112 7.56 -0.13 24.31
N PHE A 113 7.46 1.15 23.94
CA PHE A 113 8.53 2.13 24.16
C PHE A 113 8.50 2.64 25.60
N ASP A 114 9.68 2.86 26.18
CA ASP A 114 9.78 3.64 27.41
C ASP A 114 9.51 5.13 27.12
N GLU A 115 9.28 5.92 28.16
CA GLU A 115 8.95 7.36 28.03
C GLU A 115 10.00 8.12 27.20
N ARG A 116 11.27 7.74 27.33
CA ARG A 116 12.39 8.37 26.62
C ARG A 116 12.42 7.99 25.14
N ASP A 117 12.30 6.70 24.82
CA ASP A 117 12.26 6.22 23.44
C ASP A 117 11.03 6.80 22.72
N PHE A 118 9.90 6.92 23.41
CA PHE A 118 8.69 7.54 22.89
C PHE A 118 8.87 9.05 22.63
N ASP A 119 9.45 9.82 23.55
CA ASP A 119 9.74 11.24 23.32
C ASP A 119 10.70 11.46 22.14
N ILE A 120 11.79 10.68 22.09
CA ILE A 120 12.75 10.73 20.98
C ILE A 120 12.03 10.41 19.67
N PHE A 121 11.16 9.40 19.66
CA PHE A 121 10.34 9.07 18.50
C PHE A 121 9.47 10.25 18.05
N VAL A 122 8.72 10.86 18.97
CA VAL A 122 7.88 12.03 18.65
C VAL A 122 8.72 13.18 18.10
N ARG A 123 9.85 13.53 18.73
CA ARG A 123 10.67 14.67 18.32
C ARG A 123 11.41 14.47 17.00
N ARG A 124 11.71 13.22 16.62
CA ARG A 124 12.56 12.89 15.45
C ARG A 124 11.82 12.26 14.28
N PHE A 125 10.67 11.64 14.49
CA PHE A 125 9.96 10.87 13.46
C PHE A 125 8.63 11.48 13.04
N THR A 126 7.91 12.19 13.92
CA THR A 126 6.57 12.69 13.58
C THR A 126 6.56 14.09 12.99
N LYS A 127 7.65 14.86 13.19
CA LYS A 127 7.79 16.23 12.71
C LYS A 127 8.32 16.28 11.28
N THR A 128 7.80 17.22 10.48
CA THR A 128 8.36 17.55 9.16
C THR A 128 9.81 18.02 9.25
N ILE A 129 10.13 18.80 10.29
CA ILE A 129 11.50 19.20 10.62
C ILE A 129 11.82 18.63 12.01
N PRO A 130 12.67 17.59 12.09
CA PRO A 130 12.96 16.91 13.35
C PRO A 130 13.89 17.76 14.22
N ASP A 131 13.76 17.62 15.54
CA ASP A 131 14.64 18.30 16.49
C ASP A 131 16.09 17.78 16.35
N SER A 132 17.07 18.63 16.65
CA SER A 132 18.48 18.23 16.55
C SER A 132 18.86 17.24 17.65
N LEU A 133 19.73 16.28 17.32
CA LEU A 133 20.29 15.34 18.30
C LEU A 133 20.98 16.03 19.49
N SER A 134 21.55 17.23 19.26
CA SER A 134 22.20 18.02 20.32
C SER A 134 21.16 18.52 21.30
N SER A 135 20.09 19.17 20.82
CA SER A 135 19.02 19.70 21.66
C SER A 135 18.37 18.61 22.51
N ILE A 136 18.07 17.45 21.92
CA ILE A 136 17.53 16.31 22.68
C ILE A 136 18.54 15.80 23.71
N GLY A 137 19.83 15.74 23.34
CA GLY A 137 20.89 15.32 24.26
C GLY A 137 21.03 16.26 25.46
N ASP A 138 20.96 17.58 25.22
CA ASP A 138 21.02 18.61 26.25
C ASP A 138 19.84 18.48 27.23
N ASP A 139 18.62 18.24 26.72
CA ASP A 139 17.42 18.05 27.55
C ASP A 139 17.51 16.81 28.47
N TYR A 140 18.13 15.73 27.99
CA TYR A 140 18.30 14.49 28.75
C TYR A 140 19.63 14.40 29.51
N GLY A 141 20.51 15.41 29.40
CA GLY A 141 21.83 15.39 30.00
C GLY A 141 22.75 14.28 29.45
N ILE A 142 22.56 13.87 28.20
CA ILE A 142 23.34 12.81 27.54
C ILE A 142 23.95 13.29 26.23
N SER A 143 24.99 12.58 25.77
CA SER A 143 25.70 12.99 24.56
C SER A 143 24.82 12.84 23.30
N ARG A 144 25.11 13.67 22.30
CA ARG A 144 24.54 13.56 20.95
C ARG A 144 24.65 12.15 20.37
N GLU A 145 25.80 11.51 20.58
CA GLU A 145 26.05 10.14 20.09
C GLU A 145 25.16 9.13 20.80
N ARG A 146 24.86 9.34 22.09
CA ARG A 146 23.92 8.48 22.81
C ARG A 146 22.51 8.59 22.24
N ILE A 147 22.04 9.80 21.90
CA ILE A 147 20.75 9.98 21.22
C ILE A 147 20.74 9.27 19.85
N ARG A 148 21.83 9.37 19.08
CA ARG A 148 21.96 8.68 17.79
C ARG A 148 21.81 7.16 17.93
N GLN A 149 22.38 6.57 18.98
CA GLN A 149 22.25 5.14 19.27
C GLN A 149 20.80 4.78 19.62
N LEU A 150 20.12 5.58 20.45
CA LEU A 150 18.71 5.38 20.78
C LEU A 150 17.82 5.47 19.53
N GLU A 151 18.06 6.45 18.66
CA GLU A 151 17.35 6.58 17.37
C GLU A 151 17.55 5.33 16.49
N ALA A 152 18.76 4.77 16.46
CA ALA A 152 19.03 3.53 15.72
C ALA A 152 18.27 2.32 16.30
N GLU A 153 18.18 2.20 17.63
CA GLU A 153 17.38 1.14 18.28
C GLU A 153 15.88 1.32 18.01
N ILE A 154 15.36 2.55 18.05
CA ILE A 154 13.98 2.86 17.65
C ILE A 154 13.73 2.39 16.21
N ARG A 155 14.57 2.81 15.24
CA ARG A 155 14.44 2.37 13.84
C ARG A 155 14.43 0.85 13.70
N LYS A 156 15.27 0.15 14.48
CA LYS A 156 15.36 -1.31 14.48
C LYS A 156 14.09 -1.97 15.01
N ARG A 157 13.45 -1.39 16.03
CA ARG A 157 12.15 -1.85 16.54
C ARG A 157 11.00 -1.60 15.56
N LEU A 158 11.04 -0.51 14.80
CA LEU A 158 10.03 -0.21 13.77
C LEU A 158 10.17 -1.08 12.51
N ALA A 159 11.39 -1.47 12.15
CA ALA A 159 11.70 -2.16 10.90
C ALA A 159 10.83 -3.40 10.57
N PRO A 160 10.46 -4.28 11.52
CA PRO A 160 9.60 -5.44 11.23
C PRO A 160 8.22 -5.04 10.69
N VAL A 161 7.59 -4.01 11.26
CA VAL A 161 6.28 -3.52 10.80
C VAL A 161 6.41 -2.98 9.38
N PHE A 162 7.39 -2.11 9.16
CA PHE A 162 7.67 -1.56 7.82
C PHE A 162 7.91 -2.63 6.76
N LYS A 163 8.61 -3.72 7.13
CA LYS A 163 8.86 -4.87 6.26
C LYS A 163 7.57 -5.66 5.99
N ARG A 164 6.75 -5.91 7.02
CA ARG A 164 5.46 -6.61 6.91
C ARG A 164 4.54 -5.93 5.89
N PHE A 165 4.45 -4.60 5.96
CA PHE A 165 3.60 -3.79 5.07
C PHE A 165 4.28 -3.38 3.75
N LYS A 166 5.49 -3.88 3.48
CA LYS A 166 6.27 -3.62 2.24
C LYS A 166 6.42 -2.12 1.93
N ILE A 167 6.54 -1.29 2.96
CA ILE A 167 6.57 0.19 2.83
C ILE A 167 7.69 0.64 1.89
N TRP A 168 8.87 0.05 2.00
CA TRP A 168 9.99 0.36 1.11
C TRP A 168 9.65 0.11 -0.36
N SER A 169 9.03 -1.02 -0.69
CA SER A 169 8.63 -1.33 -2.06
C SER A 169 7.57 -0.37 -2.59
N LYS A 170 6.62 0.06 -1.75
CA LYS A 170 5.64 1.08 -2.11
C LYS A 170 6.32 2.42 -2.41
N LEU A 171 7.30 2.83 -1.60
CA LEU A 171 8.07 4.05 -1.82
C LEU A 171 8.91 4.01 -3.11
N THR A 172 9.63 2.91 -3.37
CA THR A 172 10.47 2.79 -4.56
C THR A 172 9.66 2.75 -5.85
N ASN A 173 8.43 2.25 -5.77
CA ASN A 173 7.51 2.15 -6.91
C ASN A 173 6.52 3.32 -6.96
N LEU A 174 6.72 4.37 -6.15
CA LEU A 174 5.80 5.50 -6.09
C LEU A 174 5.85 6.34 -7.37
N PHE A 175 7.03 6.46 -7.96
CA PHE A 175 7.29 7.25 -9.16
C PHE A 175 7.38 6.35 -10.40
N ASP A 176 6.66 6.71 -11.46
CA ASP A 176 6.64 5.98 -12.72
C ASP A 176 7.59 6.59 -13.76
N GLN A 177 8.19 5.75 -14.60
CA GLN A 177 8.87 6.15 -15.85
C GLN A 177 9.97 7.24 -15.69
N GLY A 178 10.60 7.31 -14.52
CA GLY A 178 11.63 8.31 -14.23
C GLY A 178 11.11 9.73 -14.04
N ILE A 179 9.81 9.91 -13.83
CA ILE A 179 9.20 11.20 -13.48
C ILE A 179 9.30 11.38 -11.96
N PRO A 180 10.05 12.37 -11.45
CA PRO A 180 10.36 12.47 -10.03
C PRO A 180 9.29 13.19 -9.20
N PHE A 181 8.05 13.29 -9.71
CA PHE A 181 6.96 13.98 -9.02
C PHE A 181 5.58 13.43 -9.41
N LEU A 182 4.62 13.58 -8.51
CA LEU A 182 3.19 13.32 -8.73
C LEU A 182 2.34 14.11 -7.73
N THR A 183 1.02 14.14 -7.93
CA THR A 183 0.10 14.76 -6.97
C THR A 183 -0.10 13.87 -5.74
N CYS A 184 -0.48 14.46 -4.60
CA CYS A 184 -0.82 13.69 -3.40
C CYS A 184 -1.95 12.70 -3.66
N GLU A 185 -2.98 13.05 -4.43
CA GLU A 185 -4.08 12.15 -4.79
C GLU A 185 -3.57 10.89 -5.51
N GLN A 186 -2.70 11.06 -6.49
CA GLN A 186 -2.05 9.96 -7.20
C GLN A 186 -1.12 9.14 -6.29
N ALA A 187 -0.51 9.78 -5.30
CA ALA A 187 0.38 9.13 -4.35
C ALA A 187 -0.43 8.26 -3.40
N THR A 188 -1.52 8.80 -2.86
CA THR A 188 -2.44 8.10 -1.96
C THR A 188 -3.14 6.94 -2.64
N LEU A 189 -3.46 7.03 -3.93
CA LEU A 189 -4.03 5.90 -4.67
C LEU A 189 -3.08 4.69 -4.71
N ARG A 190 -1.77 4.92 -4.83
CA ARG A 190 -0.74 3.87 -4.86
C ARG A 190 -0.26 3.46 -3.47
N PHE A 191 -0.22 4.43 -2.57
CA PHE A 191 0.31 4.29 -1.22
C PHE A 191 -0.60 5.03 -0.21
N PRO A 192 -1.73 4.40 0.18
CA PRO A 192 -2.74 5.03 1.02
C PRO A 192 -2.20 5.57 2.35
N GLU A 193 -1.25 4.85 2.95
CA GLU A 193 -0.68 5.20 4.25
C GLU A 193 0.04 6.56 4.28
N LEU A 194 0.32 7.18 3.12
CA LEU A 194 0.83 8.55 3.06
C LEU A 194 -0.18 9.60 3.50
N ASN A 195 -1.49 9.31 3.42
CA ASN A 195 -2.55 10.23 3.82
C ASN A 195 -3.12 9.92 5.22
N ASP A 196 -2.66 8.83 5.83
CA ASP A 196 -3.12 8.40 7.14
C ASP A 196 -2.38 9.12 8.29
N VAL A 197 -2.98 9.05 9.47
CA VAL A 197 -2.41 9.57 10.72
C VAL A 197 -2.22 8.44 11.73
N LEU A 198 -1.19 8.55 12.55
CA LEU A 198 -0.98 7.66 13.68
C LEU A 198 -1.99 7.98 14.79
N PRO A 199 -2.85 7.01 15.20
CA PRO A 199 -3.79 7.20 16.29
C PRO A 199 -3.09 7.64 17.60
N GLY A 200 -3.78 8.47 18.39
CA GLY A 200 -3.27 8.98 19.67
C GLY A 200 -2.31 10.17 19.57
N LEU A 201 -1.43 10.19 18.56
CA LEU A 201 -0.51 11.31 18.32
C LEU A 201 -1.02 12.33 17.30
N ASN A 202 -2.01 11.94 16.47
CA ASN A 202 -2.48 12.73 15.32
C ASN A 202 -1.34 13.18 14.40
N ALA A 203 -0.30 12.35 14.31
CA ALA A 203 0.90 12.59 13.53
C ALA A 203 0.75 11.98 12.13
N PRO A 204 1.07 12.71 11.04
CA PRO A 204 1.03 12.13 9.70
C PRO A 204 1.97 10.93 9.59
N LEU A 205 1.46 9.78 9.12
CA LEU A 205 2.28 8.58 8.91
C LEU A 205 3.37 8.83 7.87
N ALA A 206 3.12 9.70 6.89
CA ALA A 206 4.12 10.12 5.92
C ALA A 206 5.43 10.60 6.58
N ASN A 207 5.36 11.44 7.63
CA ASN A 207 6.57 11.92 8.31
C ASN A 207 7.36 10.77 8.95
N ILE A 208 6.65 9.84 9.58
CA ILE A 208 7.27 8.68 10.24
C ILE A 208 7.90 7.76 9.20
N ILE A 209 7.19 7.52 8.08
CA ILE A 209 7.66 6.72 6.97
C ILE A 209 8.94 7.31 6.37
N LEU A 210 8.94 8.62 6.09
CA LEU A 210 10.08 9.31 5.53
C LEU A 210 11.25 9.37 6.52
N SER A 211 11.00 9.58 7.81
CA SER A 211 12.05 9.59 8.85
C SER A 211 12.73 8.23 9.03
N GLN A 212 12.00 7.14 8.85
CA GLN A 212 12.56 5.79 8.88
C GLN A 212 13.58 5.55 7.76
N TYR A 213 13.36 6.15 6.58
CA TYR A 213 14.16 5.94 5.37
C TYR A 213 14.96 7.17 4.92
N ASN A 214 15.09 8.18 5.77
CA ASN A 214 15.71 9.47 5.45
C ASN A 214 17.16 9.40 4.93
N HIS A 215 17.90 8.34 5.25
CA HIS A 215 19.26 8.10 4.77
C HIS A 215 19.30 7.42 3.39
N GLN A 216 18.19 6.85 2.93
CA GLN A 216 18.09 6.06 1.71
C GLN A 216 17.34 6.79 0.60
N ILE A 217 16.32 7.58 0.97
CA ILE A 217 15.53 8.37 0.03
C ILE A 217 15.24 9.74 0.61
N GLN A 218 15.27 10.75 -0.26
CA GLN A 218 14.75 12.09 0.04
C GLN A 218 13.48 12.26 -0.77
N LEU A 219 12.43 12.71 -0.10
CA LEU A 219 11.13 12.96 -0.70
C LEU A 219 10.49 14.11 0.08
N GLU A 220 9.92 15.06 -0.65
CA GLU A 220 9.23 16.22 -0.12
C GLU A 220 7.74 16.15 -0.47
N ILE A 221 6.89 16.33 0.53
CA ILE A 221 5.44 16.46 0.36
C ILE A 221 5.06 17.89 0.72
N LYS A 222 4.55 18.64 -0.25
CA LYS A 222 4.20 20.05 -0.06
C LYS A 222 3.15 20.50 -1.08
N ASP A 223 2.21 21.32 -0.63
CA ASP A 223 1.20 21.99 -1.49
C ASP A 223 0.42 21.03 -2.40
N GLY A 224 0.12 19.81 -1.92
CA GLY A 224 -0.59 18.79 -2.69
C GLY A 224 0.27 18.00 -3.68
N TRP A 225 1.59 18.15 -3.62
CA TRP A 225 2.55 17.44 -4.46
C TRP A 225 3.50 16.58 -3.63
N VAL A 226 3.95 15.50 -4.27
CA VAL A 226 4.98 14.59 -3.78
C VAL A 226 6.11 14.59 -4.80
N ALA A 227 7.33 14.92 -4.39
CA ALA A 227 8.49 14.94 -5.28
C ALA A 227 9.73 14.33 -4.63
N ALA A 228 10.61 13.80 -5.48
CA ALA A 228 11.92 13.29 -5.09
C ALA A 228 13.05 13.97 -5.88
N PRO A 229 14.10 14.50 -5.24
CA PRO A 229 14.26 14.61 -3.79
C PRO A 229 13.46 15.77 -3.19
N THR A 230 13.31 16.89 -3.92
CA THR A 230 12.55 18.07 -3.48
C THR A 230 11.60 18.55 -4.57
N ILE A 231 10.61 19.36 -4.20
CA ILE A 231 9.71 20.03 -5.15
C ILE A 231 10.50 20.91 -6.12
N LYS A 232 11.54 21.59 -5.63
CA LYS A 232 12.40 22.44 -6.46
C LYS A 232 13.17 21.65 -7.52
N ASP A 233 13.65 20.46 -7.17
CA ASP A 233 14.33 19.58 -8.11
C ASP A 233 13.37 19.02 -9.16
N ALA A 234 12.14 18.69 -8.75
CA ALA A 234 11.08 18.31 -9.67
C ALA A 234 10.70 19.44 -10.64
N GLN A 235 10.60 20.68 -10.16
CA GLN A 235 10.40 21.86 -11.01
C GLN A 235 11.53 21.99 -12.03
N THR A 236 12.78 21.92 -11.56
CA THR A 236 13.97 22.00 -12.43
C THR A 236 13.99 20.88 -13.47
N PHE A 237 13.61 19.66 -13.08
CA PHE A 237 13.48 18.52 -14.00
C PHE A 237 12.39 18.79 -15.05
N PHE A 238 11.24 19.32 -14.62
CA PHE A 238 10.13 19.62 -15.52
C PHE A 238 10.51 20.74 -16.50
N ASP A 239 11.10 21.84 -16.02
CA ASP A 239 11.55 22.96 -16.85
C ASP A 239 12.56 22.50 -17.91
N ASN A 240 13.57 21.73 -17.51
CA ASN A 240 14.53 21.12 -18.44
C ASN A 240 13.86 20.18 -19.45
N SER A 241 12.77 19.52 -19.05
CA SER A 241 11.99 18.68 -19.97
C SER A 241 11.23 19.54 -20.97
N LEU A 242 10.62 20.65 -20.53
CA LEU A 242 9.93 21.60 -21.41
C LEU A 242 10.89 22.21 -22.43
N GLU A 243 12.07 22.66 -22.02
CA GLU A 243 13.08 23.24 -22.92
C GLU A 243 13.50 22.25 -24.02
N ARG A 244 13.59 20.96 -23.71
CA ARG A 244 13.92 19.92 -24.70
C ARG A 244 12.84 19.69 -25.74
N PHE A 245 11.57 19.84 -25.35
CA PHE A 245 10.44 19.65 -26.25
C PHE A 245 10.04 20.94 -26.99
N ALA A 246 10.39 22.10 -26.43
CA ALA A 246 10.04 23.39 -27.00
C ALA A 246 10.80 23.62 -28.33
N ASN A 247 10.07 24.07 -29.34
CA ASN A 247 10.70 24.54 -30.56
C ASN A 247 11.39 25.91 -30.35
N LYS A 248 12.05 26.43 -31.39
CA LYS A 248 12.74 27.75 -31.36
C LYS A 248 11.85 28.95 -31.00
N TYR A 249 10.54 28.79 -30.94
CA TYR A 249 9.57 29.82 -30.55
C TYR A 249 8.94 29.56 -29.17
N GLY A 250 9.42 28.55 -28.43
CA GLY A 250 8.87 28.19 -27.12
C GLY A 250 7.56 27.40 -27.19
N VAL A 251 7.17 26.88 -28.36
CA VAL A 251 5.92 26.11 -28.52
C VAL A 251 6.21 24.62 -28.34
N LEU A 252 5.37 23.97 -27.52
CA LEU A 252 5.42 22.55 -27.20
C LEU A 252 4.43 21.76 -28.09
N PRO A 253 4.82 20.59 -28.61
CA PRO A 253 3.88 19.63 -29.19
C PRO A 253 2.86 19.13 -28.14
N GLU A 254 1.61 18.93 -28.53
CA GLU A 254 0.49 18.52 -27.66
C GLU A 254 0.80 17.25 -26.85
N ASP A 255 1.43 16.26 -27.48
CA ASP A 255 1.77 14.97 -26.85
C ASP A 255 2.91 15.05 -25.83
N SER A 256 3.66 16.16 -25.80
CA SER A 256 4.86 16.29 -24.95
C SER A 256 4.53 16.27 -23.45
N LEU A 257 3.29 16.64 -23.11
CA LEU A 257 2.80 16.67 -21.74
C LEU A 257 2.00 15.43 -21.33
N ALA A 258 1.66 14.56 -22.29
CA ALA A 258 0.78 13.41 -22.04
C ALA A 258 1.32 12.43 -20.99
N LYS A 259 2.64 12.34 -20.84
CA LYS A 259 3.30 11.51 -19.80
C LYS A 259 3.24 12.09 -18.39
N TYR A 260 2.99 13.40 -18.24
CA TYR A 260 2.88 14.08 -16.95
C TYR A 260 1.42 14.27 -16.51
N VAL A 261 0.50 14.30 -17.48
CA VAL A 261 -0.93 14.32 -17.22
C VAL A 261 -1.37 12.89 -16.99
N PHE A 262 -1.56 12.52 -15.72
CA PHE A 262 -2.32 11.33 -15.39
C PHE A 262 -3.77 11.61 -15.79
N VAL A 263 -4.13 11.24 -17.02
CA VAL A 263 -5.52 11.21 -17.43
C VAL A 263 -6.14 10.09 -16.61
N ILE A 264 -6.85 10.44 -15.54
CA ILE A 264 -7.92 9.58 -15.08
C ILE A 264 -8.84 9.48 -16.30
N LYS A 265 -8.71 8.40 -17.08
CA LYS A 265 -9.70 8.05 -18.09
C LYS A 265 -10.96 7.62 -17.33
N ILE A 266 -11.61 8.55 -16.66
CA ILE A 266 -13.06 8.50 -16.55
C ILE A 266 -13.49 8.62 -18.00
N ARG A 267 -13.86 7.49 -18.61
CA ARG A 267 -14.71 7.51 -19.79
C ARG A 267 -15.89 8.38 -19.41
N LYS A 268 -15.91 9.63 -19.88
CA LYS A 268 -17.17 10.33 -20.09
C LYS A 268 -17.90 9.50 -21.14
N ALA A 269 -18.72 8.57 -20.67
CA ALA A 269 -19.85 8.10 -21.45
C ALA A 269 -20.80 9.29 -21.57
N LEU A 270 -20.73 9.96 -22.71
CA LEU A 270 -21.86 10.62 -23.33
C LEU A 270 -22.24 9.77 -24.54
#